data_AF-A0AAD5LX36-F1
#
_entry.id   AF-A0AAD5LX36-F1
#
_cell.length_a   1.000
_cell.length_b   1.000
_cell.length_c   1.000
_cell.angle_alpha   90.00
_cell.angle_beta   90.00
_cell.angle_gamma   90.00
#
_symmetry.space_group_name_H-M   'P 1'
#
loop_
_entity.id
_entity.type
_entity.pdbx_description
1 polymer ?
#
loop_
_entity_poly.entity_id
_entity_poly.type
_entity_poly.pdbx_seq_one_letter_code
_entity_poly.pdbx_strand_id
1 'polypeptide(L)'
;MRLSMARKKVFPGLVPLIKKYLDSADMDVDTRCTVSQYLNFISKRASGEIWTLAHWIRNFVDKHPAYKHDSHVPDETVYDLLMQMDAISNGKQHCTKLLGCYRSKTDDLIPSAVRRAEESWVMSTLKRGS
;
A
#
# COMPACT_ATOMS: atom_id res chain seq x y z
N MET A 1 -41.46 -7.02 -29.65
CA MET A 1 -40.90 -5.72 -29.24
C MET A 1 -39.83 -5.97 -28.17
N ARG A 2 -38.55 -6.05 -28.55
CA ARG A 2 -37.44 -6.27 -27.59
C ARG A 2 -37.04 -4.92 -26.99
N LEU A 3 -37.28 -4.76 -25.68
CA LEU A 3 -36.78 -3.62 -24.91
C LEU A 3 -35.24 -3.67 -24.88
N SER A 4 -34.57 -2.79 -25.62
CA SER A 4 -33.17 -2.49 -25.41
C SER A 4 -33.05 -1.63 -24.14
N MET A 5 -32.74 -2.25 -23.00
CA MET A 5 -32.30 -1.48 -21.84
C MET A 5 -31.01 -0.75 -22.21
N ALA A 6 -31.09 0.57 -22.28
CA ALA A 6 -29.92 1.43 -22.35
C ALA A 6 -29.03 1.13 -21.13
N ARG A 7 -27.86 0.52 -21.35
CA ARG A 7 -26.84 0.39 -20.31
C ARG A 7 -26.38 1.79 -19.94
N LYS A 8 -26.89 2.34 -18.83
CA LYS A 8 -26.29 3.51 -18.18
C LYS A 8 -24.81 3.20 -18.02
N LYS A 9 -23.93 3.99 -18.63
CA LYS A 9 -22.47 3.87 -18.44
C LYS A 9 -22.18 4.25 -16.98
N VAL A 10 -22.30 3.29 -16.08
CA VAL A 10 -21.93 3.45 -14.67
C VAL A 10 -20.42 3.66 -14.62
N PHE A 11 -19.99 4.66 -13.86
CA PHE A 11 -18.57 4.91 -13.64
C PHE A 11 -17.92 3.68 -13.01
N PRO A 12 -16.94 3.03 -13.66
CA PRO A 12 -16.38 1.76 -13.19
C PRO A 12 -15.56 1.91 -11.90
N GLY A 13 -15.27 3.15 -11.46
CA GLY A 13 -14.41 3.43 -10.31
C GLY A 13 -12.96 3.72 -10.71
N LEU A 14 -12.20 4.30 -9.79
CA LEU A 14 -10.83 4.72 -10.04
C LEU A 14 -9.87 3.53 -10.23
N VAL A 15 -9.97 2.50 -9.38
CA VAL A 15 -9.08 1.33 -9.44
C VAL A 15 -9.16 0.60 -10.80
N PRO A 16 -10.34 0.28 -11.35
CA PRO A 16 -10.43 -0.33 -12.68
C PRO A 16 -9.91 0.55 -13.82
N LEU A 17 -10.01 1.88 -13.70
CA LEU A 17 -9.45 2.81 -14.69
C LEU A 17 -7.93 2.80 -14.65
N ILE A 18 -7.33 2.85 -13.46
CA ILE A 18 -5.88 2.77 -13.30
C ILE A 18 -5.37 1.42 -13.85
N LYS A 19 -6.04 0.31 -13.54
CA LYS A 19 -5.66 -1.02 -14.07
C LYS A 19 -5.66 -1.05 -15.60
N LYS A 20 -6.68 -0.48 -16.26
CA LYS A 20 -6.72 -0.36 -17.72
C LYS A 20 -5.61 0.51 -18.28
N TYR A 21 -5.27 1.61 -17.60
CA TYR A 21 -4.15 2.46 -17.98
C TYR A 21 -2.83 1.68 -17.93
N LEU A 22 -2.59 0.94 -16.84
CA LEU A 22 -1.40 0.09 -16.68
C LEU A 22 -1.34 -1.02 -17.74
N ASP A 23 -2.47 -1.53 -18.22
CA ASP A 23 -2.51 -2.52 -19.31
C ASP A 23 -2.11 -1.93 -20.67
N SER A 24 -2.30 -0.62 -20.86
CA SER A 24 -1.94 0.09 -22.10
C SER A 24 -0.59 0.81 -22.06
N ALA A 25 -0.03 1.01 -20.87
CA ALA A 25 1.27 1.63 -20.68
C ALA A 25 2.36 0.60 -20.97
N ASP A 26 3.38 1.00 -21.73
CA ASP A 26 4.56 0.17 -21.95
C ASP A 26 5.41 0.14 -20.66
N MET A 27 5.15 -0.87 -19.82
CA MET A 27 5.79 -1.04 -18.51
C MET A 27 6.21 -2.48 -18.29
N ASP A 28 7.28 -2.70 -17.53
CA ASP A 28 7.75 -4.04 -17.21
C ASP A 28 6.77 -4.79 -16.26
N VAL A 29 6.84 -6.12 -16.31
CA VAL A 29 5.92 -7.01 -15.59
C VAL A 29 6.06 -6.87 -14.07
N ASP A 30 7.26 -6.61 -13.56
CA ASP A 30 7.52 -6.53 -12.12
C ASP A 30 6.96 -5.23 -11.56
N THR A 31 7.19 -4.09 -12.22
CA THR A 31 6.58 -2.80 -11.87
C THR A 31 5.05 -2.89 -11.93
N ARG A 32 4.48 -3.54 -12.95
CA ARG A 32 3.03 -3.75 -13.06
C ARG A 32 2.48 -4.58 -11.91
N CYS A 33 3.19 -5.65 -11.54
CA CYS A 33 2.83 -6.51 -10.42
C CYS A 33 2.83 -5.71 -9.10
N THR A 34 3.87 -4.91 -8.86
CA THR A 34 3.99 -4.10 -7.64
C THR A 34 2.91 -3.03 -7.54
N VAL A 35 2.66 -2.28 -8.60
CA VAL A 35 1.55 -1.29 -8.61
C VAL A 35 0.21 -1.98 -8.39
N SER A 36 -0.01 -3.14 -9.03
CA SER A 36 -1.23 -3.92 -8.83
C SER A 36 -1.41 -4.39 -7.38
N GLN A 37 -0.31 -4.73 -6.68
CA GLN A 37 -0.34 -5.07 -5.27
C GLN A 37 -0.74 -3.87 -4.40
N TYR A 38 -0.19 -2.68 -4.64
CA TYR A 38 -0.62 -1.46 -3.93
C TYR A 38 -2.09 -1.14 -4.15
N LEU A 39 -2.57 -1.22 -5.40
CA LEU A 39 -3.99 -0.99 -5.72
C LEU A 39 -4.90 -2.01 -5.04
N ASN A 40 -4.49 -3.28 -5.00
CA ASN A 40 -5.24 -4.31 -4.30
C ASN A 40 -5.26 -4.06 -2.78
N PHE A 41 -4.13 -3.66 -2.19
CA PHE A 41 -4.07 -3.29 -0.77
C PHE A 41 -5.03 -2.14 -0.43
N ILE A 42 -5.01 -1.06 -1.22
CA ILE A 42 -5.94 0.06 -1.04
C ILE A 42 -7.39 -0.41 -1.20
N SER A 43 -7.68 -1.23 -2.22
CA SER A 43 -9.02 -1.77 -2.45
C SER A 43 -9.51 -2.63 -1.30
N LYS A 44 -8.65 -3.49 -0.72
CA LYS A 44 -8.99 -4.33 0.43
C LYS A 44 -9.22 -3.52 1.70
N ARG A 45 -8.48 -2.43 1.88
CA ARG A 45 -8.69 -1.52 3.01
C ARG A 45 -10.01 -0.76 2.86
N ALA A 46 -10.34 -0.34 1.64
CA ALA A 46 -11.60 0.33 1.34
C ALA A 46 -12.81 -0.61 1.47
N SER A 47 -12.67 -1.89 1.14
CA SER A 47 -13.73 -2.90 1.33
C SER A 47 -13.89 -3.37 2.78
N GLY A 48 -12.90 -3.09 3.65
CA GLY A 48 -12.86 -3.55 5.03
C GLY A 48 -12.32 -4.98 5.21
N GLU A 49 -11.81 -5.62 4.16
CA GLU A 49 -11.15 -6.93 4.24
C GLU A 49 -9.87 -6.85 5.11
N ILE A 50 -9.13 -5.75 4.99
CA ILE A 50 -8.02 -5.42 5.88
C ILE A 50 -8.32 -4.18 6.70
N TRP A 51 -7.79 -4.13 7.91
CA TRP A 51 -8.02 -3.04 8.84
C TRP A 51 -7.26 -1.78 8.45
N THR A 52 -7.85 -0.64 8.81
CA THR A 52 -7.11 0.61 8.91
C THR A 52 -6.25 0.58 10.18
N LEU A 53 -5.18 1.37 10.20
CA LEU A 53 -4.36 1.53 11.41
C LEU A 53 -5.21 1.98 12.60
N ALA A 54 -6.11 2.94 12.38
CA ALA A 54 -7.01 3.43 13.43
C ALA A 54 -7.95 2.34 13.97
N HIS A 55 -8.50 1.47 13.11
CA HIS A 55 -9.30 0.33 13.56
C HIS A 55 -8.45 -0.65 14.36
N TRP A 56 -7.24 -0.95 13.88
CA TRP A 56 -6.32 -1.87 14.53
C TRP A 56 -5.88 -1.38 15.91
N ILE A 57 -5.48 -0.10 16.04
CA ILE A 57 -5.11 0.52 17.33
C ILE A 57 -6.29 0.46 18.30
N ARG A 58 -7.51 0.83 17.86
CA ARG A 58 -8.70 0.77 18.73
C ARG A 58 -8.99 -0.65 19.21
N ASN A 59 -8.93 -1.65 18.33
CA ASN A 59 -9.11 -3.05 18.72
C ASN A 59 -7.97 -3.55 19.63
N PHE A 60 -6.74 -3.06 19.47
CA PHE A 60 -5.61 -3.40 20.33
C PHE A 60 -5.86 -2.89 21.76
N VAL A 61 -6.16 -1.60 21.89
CA VAL A 61 -6.44 -0.95 23.19
C VAL A 61 -7.66 -1.58 23.85
N ASP A 62 -8.76 -1.78 23.12
CA ASP A 62 -10.00 -2.37 23.63
C ASP A 62 -9.81 -3.78 24.20
N LYS A 63 -8.84 -4.55 23.70
CA LYS A 63 -8.53 -5.91 24.16
C LYS A 63 -7.41 -5.98 25.18
N HIS A 64 -6.78 -4.85 25.51
CA HIS A 64 -5.64 -4.84 26.40
C HIS A 64 -6.11 -5.05 27.85
N PRO A 65 -5.49 -5.98 28.63
CA PRO A 65 -5.96 -6.32 29.97
C PRO A 65 -5.92 -5.14 30.96
N ALA A 66 -4.99 -4.20 30.78
CA ALA A 66 -4.88 -3.00 31.60
C ALA A 66 -5.95 -1.93 31.28
N TYR A 67 -6.61 -2.00 30.10
CA TYR A 67 -7.60 -1.01 29.69
C TYR A 67 -8.95 -1.26 30.35
N LYS A 68 -9.50 -0.26 31.03
CA LYS A 68 -10.72 -0.38 31.84
C LYS A 68 -11.99 0.09 31.11
N HIS A 69 -11.91 0.35 29.81
CA HIS A 69 -12.99 0.95 29.02
C HIS A 69 -13.51 2.29 29.57
N ASP A 70 -12.66 3.01 30.29
CA ASP A 70 -12.92 4.34 30.88
C ASP A 70 -12.42 5.48 29.98
N SER A 71 -12.09 5.16 28.71
CA SER A 71 -11.47 6.08 27.73
C SER A 71 -10.10 6.63 28.15
N HIS A 72 -9.50 6.11 29.23
CA HIS A 72 -8.13 6.39 29.62
C HIS A 72 -7.23 5.23 29.20
N VAL A 73 -6.20 5.50 28.40
CA VAL A 73 -5.26 4.46 27.94
C VAL A 73 -4.05 4.46 28.87
N PRO A 74 -3.83 3.40 29.69
CA PRO A 74 -2.70 3.34 30.60
C PRO A 74 -1.35 3.27 29.87
N ASP A 75 -0.29 3.76 30.49
CA ASP A 75 1.07 3.75 29.93
C ASP A 75 1.54 2.35 29.52
N GLU A 76 1.16 1.31 30.28
CA GLU A 76 1.44 -0.09 29.95
C GLU A 76 0.83 -0.50 28.59
N THR A 77 -0.42 -0.11 28.34
CA THR A 77 -1.09 -0.37 27.06
C THR A 77 -0.41 0.36 25.91
N VAL A 78 0.06 1.59 26.15
CA VAL A 78 0.79 2.38 25.15
C VAL A 78 2.14 1.74 24.85
N TYR A 79 2.86 1.29 25.88
CA TYR A 79 4.14 0.60 25.73
C TYR A 79 3.99 -0.66 24.88
N ASP A 80 3.04 -1.53 25.21
CA ASP A 80 2.80 -2.78 24.48
C ASP A 80 2.36 -2.52 23.03
N LEU A 81 1.54 -1.47 22.81
CA LEU A 81 1.14 -1.04 21.48
C LEU A 81 2.37 -0.65 20.64
N LEU A 82 3.25 0.20 21.17
CA LEU A 82 4.44 0.67 20.47
C LEU A 82 5.42 -0.47 20.19
N MET A 83 5.63 -1.36 21.15
CA MET A 83 6.45 -2.56 20.97
C MET A 83 5.92 -3.45 19.85
N GLN A 84 4.60 -3.64 19.77
CA GLN A 84 3.99 -4.41 18.69
C GLN A 84 4.10 -3.69 17.33
N MET A 85 3.94 -2.37 17.30
CA MET A 85 4.14 -1.57 16.09
C MET A 85 5.58 -1.63 15.59
N ASP A 86 6.58 -1.55 16.48
CA ASP A 86 8.00 -1.69 16.13
C ASP A 86 8.29 -3.08 15.55
N ALA A 87 7.77 -4.14 16.18
CA ALA A 87 7.93 -5.50 15.69
C ALA A 87 7.33 -5.69 14.29
N ILE A 88 6.17 -5.06 14.01
CA ILE A 88 5.53 -5.09 12.70
C ILE A 88 6.36 -4.29 11.67
N SER A 89 6.79 -3.08 12.02
CA SER A 89 7.52 -2.20 11.11
C SER A 89 8.88 -2.79 10.70
N ASN A 90 9.57 -3.45 11.62
CA ASN A 90 10.85 -4.11 11.36
C ASN A 90 10.70 -5.51 10.74
N GLY A 91 9.48 -5.96 10.44
CA GLY A 91 9.23 -7.28 9.85
C GLY A 91 9.47 -8.46 10.80
N LYS A 92 9.73 -8.23 12.10
CA LYS A 92 9.85 -9.29 13.12
C LYS A 92 8.53 -10.02 13.34
N GLN A 93 7.40 -9.31 13.17
CA GLN A 93 6.06 -9.85 13.27
C GLN A 93 5.21 -9.43 12.08
N HIS A 94 4.64 -10.39 11.34
CA HIS A 94 3.73 -10.06 10.26
C HIS A 94 2.28 -9.95 10.76
N CYS A 95 1.62 -8.82 10.49
CA CYS A 95 0.21 -8.60 10.83
C CYS A 95 -0.68 -8.65 9.58
N THR A 96 -1.25 -9.82 9.29
CA THR A 96 -2.12 -10.04 8.12
C THR A 96 -3.37 -9.15 8.13
N LYS A 97 -3.91 -8.84 9.32
CA LYS A 97 -5.08 -7.96 9.45
C LYS A 97 -4.78 -6.51 9.06
N LEU A 98 -3.56 -6.03 9.26
CA LEU A 98 -3.17 -4.64 8.98
C LEU A 98 -2.54 -4.47 7.59
N LEU A 99 -1.67 -5.41 7.22
CA LEU A 99 -0.85 -5.34 6.00
C LEU A 99 -1.40 -6.23 4.86
N GLY A 100 -2.31 -7.16 5.15
CA GLY A 100 -2.68 -8.21 4.22
C GLY A 100 -1.49 -9.13 3.89
N CYS A 101 -1.72 -10.08 2.99
CA CYS A 101 -0.64 -10.84 2.38
C CYS A 101 -0.16 -10.08 1.13
N TYR A 102 1.04 -9.50 1.18
CA TYR A 102 1.71 -8.94 0.00
C TYR A 102 3.03 -9.67 -0.24
N ARG A 103 3.46 -9.75 -1.49
CA ARG A 103 4.74 -10.34 -1.87
C ARG A 103 5.40 -9.39 -2.87
N SER A 104 6.19 -8.45 -2.36
CA SER A 104 6.97 -7.57 -3.23
C SER A 104 7.92 -8.44 -4.06
N LYS A 105 7.83 -8.32 -5.39
CA LYS A 105 8.85 -8.86 -6.30
C LYS A 105 9.84 -7.79 -6.74
N THR A 106 9.55 -6.52 -6.45
CA THR A 106 10.45 -5.39 -6.64
C THR A 106 11.43 -5.33 -5.48
N ASP A 107 12.70 -5.14 -5.85
CA ASP A 107 13.81 -4.83 -4.97
C ASP A 107 13.81 -3.31 -4.69
N ASP A 108 14.22 -2.89 -3.50
CA ASP A 108 14.37 -1.47 -3.13
C ASP A 108 15.59 -0.82 -3.79
N LEU A 109 16.43 -1.61 -4.48
CA LEU A 109 17.57 -1.14 -5.24
C LEU A 109 17.13 -0.42 -6.53
N ILE A 110 17.64 0.81 -6.73
CA ILE A 110 17.51 1.53 -7.99
C ILE A 110 18.04 0.63 -9.11
N PRO A 111 17.23 0.27 -10.13
CA PRO A 111 17.69 -0.56 -11.22
C PRO A 111 18.94 0.05 -11.85
N SER A 112 19.94 -0.79 -12.16
CA SER A 112 21.21 -0.33 -12.74
C SER A 112 21.03 0.49 -14.03
N ALA A 113 19.91 0.31 -14.73
CA ALA A 113 19.52 1.12 -15.88
C ALA A 113 19.17 2.56 -15.51
N VAL A 114 18.42 2.76 -14.41
CA VAL A 114 18.04 4.10 -13.92
C VAL A 114 19.27 4.84 -13.41
N ARG A 115 20.10 4.19 -12.60
CA ARG A 115 21.38 4.76 -12.12
C ARG A 115 22.29 5.20 -13.29
N ARG A 116 22.43 4.36 -14.32
CA ARG A 116 23.22 4.70 -15.51
C ARG A 116 22.63 5.86 -16.32
N ALA A 117 21.31 5.96 -16.39
CA ALA A 117 20.63 7.06 -17.08
C ALA A 117 20.83 8.39 -16.33
N GLU A 118 20.73 8.37 -15.00
CA GLU A 118 21.01 9.54 -14.15
C GLU A 118 22.48 9.97 -14.24
N GLU A 119 23.42 9.02 -14.14
CA GLU A 119 24.85 9.27 -14.32
C GLU A 119 25.14 9.89 -15.71
N SER A 120 24.53 9.36 -16.76
CA SER A 120 24.68 9.88 -18.13
C SER A 120 24.10 11.29 -18.28
N TRP A 121 22.95 11.55 -17.66
CA TRP A 121 22.31 12.86 -17.66
C TRP A 121 23.15 13.91 -16.92
N VAL A 122 23.65 13.57 -15.73
CA VAL A 122 24.55 14.43 -14.92
C VAL A 122 25.86 14.73 -15.66
N MET A 123 26.46 13.72 -16.29
CA MET A 123 27.67 13.93 -17.10
C MET A 123 27.42 14.82 -18.33
N SER A 124 26.22 14.75 -18.91
CA SER A 124 25.84 15.60 -20.05
C SER A 124 25.60 17.06 -19.66
N THR A 125 25.11 17.33 -18.44
CA THR A 125 24.90 18.70 -17.93
C THR A 125 26.22 19.34 -17.52
N LEU A 126 27.15 18.58 -16.93
CA LEU A 126 28.51 19.04 -16.62
C LEU A 126 29.31 19.43 -17.87
N LYS A 127 29.21 18.66 -18.97
CA LYS A 127 29.89 18.98 -20.24
C LYS A 127 29.33 20.20 -20.99
N ARG A 128 28.11 20.65 -20.67
CA ARG A 128 27.46 21.79 -21.34
C ARG A 128 27.73 23.13 -20.64
N GLY A 129 28.34 23.11 -19.45
CA GLY A 129 28.63 24.30 -18.65
C GLY A 129 30.11 24.73 -18.64
N SER A 130 30.95 24.14 -19.50
CA SER A 130 32.36 24.50 -19.71
C SER A 130 32.60 24.84 -21.17
#